data_AF-A0A7J9YDH0-F1
#
_entry.id   AF-A0A7J9YDH0-F1
#
_cell.length_a   1.000
_cell.length_b   1.000
_cell.length_c   1.000
_cell.angle_alpha   90.00
_cell.angle_beta   90.00
_cell.angle_gamma   90.00
#
_symmetry.space_group_name_H-M   'P 1'
#
loop_
_entity.id
_entity.type
_entity.pdbx_description
1 polymer ?
#
loop_
_entity_poly.entity_id
_entity_poly.type
_entity_poly.pdbx_seq_one_letter_code
_entity_poly.pdbx_strand_id
1 'polypeptide(L)' 'MSAVCQVTGRKPGYGKRVSHSHKRTSRRWEPNMQSRRYWLPSESRWVKR' A
#
# COMPACT_ATOMS: atom_id res chain seq x y z
N MET A 1 3.09 -1.45 -10.65
CA MET A 1 1.82 -1.77 -9.98
C MET A 1 1.34 -0.54 -9.23
N SER A 2 0.10 -0.13 -9.43
CA SER A 2 -0.52 0.88 -8.58
C SER A 2 -0.51 0.38 -7.14
N ALA A 3 -0.04 1.21 -6.19
CA ALA A 3 -0.08 0.90 -4.76
C ALA A 3 -1.52 1.00 -4.24
N VAL A 4 -2.42 0.17 -4.78
CA VAL A 4 -3.84 0.07 -4.45
C VAL A 4 -4.15 -1.33 -3.94
N CYS A 5 -4.87 -1.39 -2.81
CA CYS A 5 -5.11 -2.66 -2.16
C CYS A 5 -6.23 -3.40 -2.87
N GLN A 6 -5.95 -4.59 -3.38
CA GLN A 6 -6.96 -5.40 -4.09
C GLN A 6 -8.14 -5.77 -3.19
N VAL A 7 -7.91 -5.97 -1.88
CA VAL A 7 -8.95 -6.39 -0.92
C VAL A 7 -9.66 -5.20 -0.30
N THR A 8 -8.91 -4.18 0.13
CA THR A 8 -9.47 -3.04 0.92
C THR A 8 -9.56 -1.74 0.15
N GLY A 9 -9.08 -1.70 -1.10
CA GLY A 9 -9.07 -0.49 -1.92
C GLY A 9 -8.13 0.63 -1.45
N ARG A 10 -7.39 0.45 -0.33
CA ARG A 10 -6.47 1.46 0.22
C ARG A 10 -5.51 1.98 -0.85
N LYS A 11 -5.46 3.31 -1.00
CA LYS A 11 -4.65 4.02 -2.00
C LYS A 11 -3.62 4.93 -1.30
N PRO A 12 -2.59 5.40 -2.02
CA PRO A 12 -1.61 6.30 -1.44
C PRO A 12 -2.21 7.67 -1.17
N GLY A 13 -1.85 8.26 -0.01
CA GLY A 13 -2.21 9.63 0.35
C GLY A 13 -1.11 10.62 -0.04
N TYR A 14 -1.47 11.90 -0.14
CA TYR A 14 -0.55 13.00 -0.44
C TYR A 14 -0.56 14.05 0.67
N GLY A 15 0.60 14.62 0.97
CA GLY A 15 0.70 15.74 1.90
C GLY A 15 2.12 16.25 2.05
N LYS A 16 2.47 16.76 3.23
CA LYS A 16 3.74 17.47 3.46
C LYS A 16 4.58 16.82 4.57
N ARG A 17 5.90 16.83 4.40
CA ARG A 17 6.85 16.69 5.51
C ARG A 17 7.15 18.10 6.01
N VAL A 18 7.03 18.31 7.32
CA VAL A 18 7.29 19.59 7.98
C VAL A 18 8.58 19.42 8.78
N SER A 19 9.58 20.26 8.53
CA SER A 19 10.82 20.28 9.32
C SER A 19 10.63 21.01 10.65
N HIS A 20 11.62 20.93 11.54
CA HIS A 20 11.66 21.71 12.77
C HIS A 20 11.50 23.22 12.53
N SER A 21 12.10 23.73 11.46
CA SER A 21 11.96 25.12 10.97
C SER A 21 10.71 25.37 10.12
N HIS A 22 9.72 24.48 10.16
CA HIS A 22 8.46 24.55 9.39
C HIS A 22 8.61 24.58 7.86
N LYS A 23 9.75 24.16 7.29
CA LYS A 23 9.86 23.97 5.84
C LYS A 23 8.98 22.81 5.40
N ARG A 24 8.11 23.06 4.41
CA ARG A 24 7.12 22.08 3.90
C ARG A 24 7.59 21.50 2.57
N THR A 25 7.86 20.20 2.54
CA THR A 25 8.17 19.48 1.29
C THR A 25 7.08 18.48 0.95
N SER A 26 6.75 18.32 -0.33
CA SER A 26 5.75 17.34 -0.78
C SER A 26 6.21 15.92 -0.46
N ARG A 27 5.29 15.09 0.06
CA ARG A 27 5.52 13.65 0.25
C ARG A 27 4.27 12.85 -0.10
N ARG A 28 4.49 11.57 -0.34
CA ARG A 28 3.46 10.55 -0.49
C ARG A 28 3.47 9.61 0.72
N TRP A 29 2.30 9.16 1.15
CA TRP A 29 2.16 8.07 2.12
C TRP A 29 1.70 6.83 1.39
N GLU A 30 2.57 5.83 1.37
CA GLU A 30 2.27 4.55 0.75
C GLU A 30 1.61 3.62 1.77
N PRO A 31 0.50 2.96 1.42
CA PRO A 31 -0.02 1.86 2.22
C PRO A 31 1.00 0.72 2.29
N ASN A 32 1.11 0.07 3.45
CA ASN A 32 2.02 -1.06 3.69
C ASN A 32 1.52 -2.33 2.95
N MET A 33 1.77 -2.40 1.64
CA MET A 33 1.42 -3.56 0.82
C MET A 33 2.56 -4.56 0.82
N GLN A 34 2.25 -5.79 1.22
CA GLN A 34 3.18 -6.90 1.20
C GLN A 34 2.70 -7.92 0.16
N SER A 35 3.64 -8.49 -0.59
CA SER A 35 3.40 -9.64 -1.44
C SER A 35 3.29 -10.88 -0.54
N ARG A 36 2.11 -11.52 -0.56
CA ARG A 36 1.85 -12.75 0.17
C ARG A 36 1.13 -13.74 -0.73
N ARG A 37 1.41 -15.02 -0.52
CA ARG A 37 0.71 -16.13 -1.17
C ARG A 37 -0.22 -16.78 -0.15
N TYR A 38 -1.43 -17.06 -0.58
CA TYR A 38 -2.46 -17.72 0.19
C TYR A 38 -2.86 -19.01 -0.51
N TRP A 39 -2.97 -20.10 0.25
CA TRP A 39 -3.51 -21.36 -0.26
C TRP A 39 -5.03 -21.28 -0.28
N LEU A 40 -5.66 -21.63 -1.40
CA LEU A 40 -7.10 -21.69 -1.57
C LEU A 40 -7.52 -23.17 -1.69
N PRO A 41 -8.09 -23.79 -0.62
CA PRO A 41 -8.42 -25.21 -0.62
C PRO A 41 -9.50 -25.60 -1.62
N SER A 42 -10.48 -24.72 -1.89
CA SER A 42 -11.60 -25.00 -2.79
C SER A 42 -11.19 -25.24 -4.24
N GLU A 43 -10.07 -24.65 -4.64
CA GLU A 43 -9.55 -24.72 -6.01
C GLU A 43 -8.15 -25.39 -6.06
N SER A 44 -7.70 -25.97 -4.94
CA SER A 44 -6.39 -26.61 -4.77
C SER A 44 -5.23 -25.82 -5.40
N ARG A 45 -5.20 -24.50 -5.18
CA ARG A 45 -4.19 -23.61 -5.78
C ARG A 45 -3.68 -22.52 -4.85
N TRP A 46 -2.51 -21.99 -5.21
CA TRP A 46 -1.93 -20.80 -4.58
C TRP A 46 -2.39 -19.53 -5.28
N VAL A 47 -2.96 -18.60 -4.51
CA VAL A 47 -3.30 -17.26 -4.96
C VAL A 47 -2.25 -16.29 -4.45
N LYS A 48 -1.65 -15.52 -5.35
CA LYS A 48 -0.75 -14.42 -5.01
C LYS A 48 -1.50 -13.09 -5.08
N ARG A 49 -1.16 -12.19 -4.17
CA ARG A 49 -1.52 -10.78 -4.27
C ARG A 49 -0.42 -9.98 -4.98
#